data_AF-S8DAM9-F1
#
_entry.id   AF-S8DAM9-F1
#
_cell.length_a   1.000
_cell.length_b   1.000
_cell.length_c   1.000
_cell.angle_alpha   90.00
_cell.angle_beta   90.00
_cell.angle_gamma   90.00
#
_symmetry.space_group_name_H-M   'P 1'
#
loop_
_entity.id
_entity.type
_entity.pdbx_description
1 polymer ?
#
loop_
_entity_poly.entity_id
_entity_poly.type
_entity_poly.pdbx_seq_one_letter_code
_entity_poly.pdbx_strand_id
1 'polypeptide(L)'
;GLRTSASPDVGPLNDECLLAAEVAASRLLSCVCPTLDSVERRRKVVEYIQRLIRNNLDCEIFPYGSVPLMTYLPEGDIDFTAFRPDESIAYDAYRLIMREEENKKAEYHIKSTQLIDAEVKLVKCIVHDFVIDISFNQLGGLSTLCFLEQVDCLIGRNHLFKRSIILVKSWSYYESRILGSQHGLLSTYALEVLVLYIFLLFNSSLHGPLEVLYRFLKYYSQFDWEKYCISLKGPVFISSLPAIVVSQEESYCNVRSEGFLDNCIEMFTTPYEGGDAKPFRVKFLNIVDPLNKNNNLGRSVHRGSFYRIRSALRYGASRLSHVLSKPGEGVDKEMLKFFKNTLLRH
;
A
#
# COMPACT_ATOMS: atom_id res chain seq x y z
N GLY A 1 15.43 -0.75 -35.81
CA GLY A 1 16.17 0.40 -35.27
C GLY A 1 15.97 0.44 -33.78
N LEU A 2 16.99 0.02 -33.03
CA LEU A 2 16.97 0.00 -31.57
C LEU A 2 16.96 1.45 -31.03
N ARG A 3 15.98 1.80 -30.20
CA ARG A 3 16.09 2.88 -29.23
C ARG A 3 16.25 2.24 -27.87
N THR A 4 17.50 1.99 -27.50
CA THR A 4 17.91 1.58 -26.15
C THR A 4 18.86 2.65 -25.63
N SER A 5 18.48 3.21 -24.48
CA SER A 5 19.23 4.08 -23.56
C SER A 5 18.42 5.34 -23.23
N ALA A 6 17.46 5.19 -22.33
CA ALA A 6 17.11 6.29 -21.45
C ALA A 6 17.41 5.77 -20.05
N SER A 7 18.43 6.33 -19.40
CA SER A 7 18.25 6.61 -17.97
C SER A 7 16.85 7.20 -17.79
N PRO A 8 16.13 6.99 -16.69
CA PRO A 8 15.02 7.85 -16.36
C PRO A 8 15.62 9.22 -16.01
N ASP A 9 16.16 9.92 -17.02
CA ASP A 9 16.53 11.31 -16.98
C ASP A 9 15.22 12.05 -16.88
N VAL A 10 14.76 12.11 -15.63
CA VAL A 10 13.79 13.09 -15.20
C VAL A 10 14.53 14.40 -15.32
N GLY A 11 14.54 14.97 -16.53
CA GLY A 11 15.22 16.23 -16.80
C GLY A 11 14.92 17.25 -15.70
N PRO A 12 15.88 18.14 -15.40
CA PRO A 12 15.89 18.94 -14.18
C PRO A 12 14.53 19.60 -13.99
N LEU A 13 13.84 19.22 -12.91
CA LEU A 13 12.63 19.90 -12.49
C LEU A 13 13.03 21.33 -12.11
N ASN A 14 12.19 22.31 -12.43
CA ASN A 14 12.41 23.65 -11.91
C ASN A 14 12.23 23.57 -10.38
N ASP A 15 13.32 23.74 -9.64
CA ASP A 15 13.37 23.61 -8.18
C ASP A 15 12.36 24.52 -7.48
N GLU A 16 12.14 25.73 -7.99
CA GLU A 16 11.16 26.67 -7.45
C GLU A 16 9.72 26.17 -7.64
N CYS A 17 9.41 25.62 -8.82
CA CYS A 17 8.08 25.11 -9.14
C CYS A 17 7.78 23.81 -8.37
N LEU A 18 8.78 22.93 -8.24
CA LEU A 18 8.67 21.72 -7.43
C LEU A 18 8.44 22.08 -5.95
N LEU A 19 9.18 23.05 -5.43
CA LEU A 19 9.00 23.51 -4.05
C LEU A 19 7.59 24.08 -3.82
N ALA A 20 7.10 24.94 -4.71
CA ALA A 20 5.74 25.46 -4.62
C ALA A 20 4.69 24.32 -4.67
N ALA A 21 4.89 23.36 -5.57
CA ALA A 21 3.99 22.21 -5.69
C ALA A 21 4.02 21.31 -4.44
N GLU A 22 5.19 21.08 -3.83
CA GLU A 22 5.35 20.34 -2.57
C GLU A 22 4.65 21.06 -1.40
N VAL A 23 4.71 22.39 -1.35
CA VAL A 23 3.96 23.18 -0.35
C VAL A 23 2.45 22.97 -0.53
N ALA A 24 1.96 23.02 -1.78
CA ALA A 24 0.55 22.75 -2.07
C ALA A 24 0.14 21.31 -1.71
N ALA A 25 0.97 20.31 -2.04
CA ALA A 25 0.76 18.91 -1.69
C ALA A 25 0.79 18.66 -0.17
N SER A 26 1.62 19.39 0.56
CA SER A 26 1.69 19.31 2.04
C SER A 26 0.40 19.82 2.69
N ARG A 27 -0.22 20.87 2.15
CA ARG A 27 -1.55 21.32 2.59
C ARG A 27 -2.61 20.23 2.35
N LEU A 28 -2.56 19.55 1.20
CA LEU A 28 -3.46 18.43 0.91
C LEU A 28 -3.26 17.25 1.88
N LEU A 29 -2.01 16.89 2.14
CA LEU A 29 -1.67 15.85 3.11
C LEU A 29 -2.24 16.16 4.49
N SER A 30 -2.26 17.42 4.92
CA SER A 30 -2.83 17.80 6.22
C SER A 30 -4.33 17.47 6.37
N CYS A 31 -5.07 17.32 5.25
CA CYS A 31 -6.48 16.94 5.25
C CYS A 31 -6.71 15.43 5.30
N VAL A 32 -5.75 14.62 4.84
CA VAL A 32 -5.92 13.15 4.67
C VAL A 32 -5.02 12.32 5.60
N CYS A 33 -3.96 12.90 6.14
CA CYS A 33 -3.09 12.22 7.09
C CYS A 33 -3.82 11.92 8.41
N PRO A 34 -3.41 10.86 9.13
CA PRO A 34 -3.82 10.62 10.50
C PRO A 34 -3.69 11.87 11.38
N THR A 35 -4.82 12.34 11.92
CA THR A 35 -4.88 13.40 12.95
C THR A 35 -4.93 12.77 14.35
N LEU A 36 -4.56 13.53 15.38
CA LEU A 36 -4.63 13.08 16.78
C LEU A 36 -6.03 12.53 17.14
N ASP A 37 -7.09 13.23 16.71
CA ASP A 37 -8.47 12.78 16.91
C ASP A 37 -8.76 11.45 16.19
N SER A 38 -8.36 11.33 14.91
CA SER A 38 -8.59 10.10 14.15
C SER A 38 -7.84 8.91 14.73
N VAL A 39 -6.60 9.12 15.20
CA VAL A 39 -5.76 8.11 15.85
C VAL A 39 -6.43 7.66 17.14
N GLU A 40 -6.87 8.60 17.97
CA GLU A 40 -7.52 8.31 19.25
C GLU A 40 -8.85 7.57 19.08
N ARG A 41 -9.68 7.96 18.09
CA ARG A 41 -10.92 7.24 17.78
C ARG A 41 -10.65 5.82 17.31
N ARG A 42 -9.69 5.61 16.42
CA ARG A 42 -9.30 4.25 15.97
C ARG A 42 -8.70 3.43 17.11
N ARG A 43 -7.88 4.02 17.98
CA ARG A 43 -7.30 3.36 19.16
C ARG A 43 -8.39 2.79 20.06
N LYS A 44 -9.42 3.58 20.39
CA LYS A 44 -10.53 3.12 21.24
C LYS A 44 -11.30 1.94 20.61
N VAL A 45 -11.55 2.00 19.30
CA VAL A 45 -12.20 0.89 18.58
C VAL A 45 -11.32 -0.36 18.55
N VAL A 46 -10.01 -0.19 18.37
CA VAL A 46 -9.02 -1.29 18.46
C VAL A 46 -9.05 -1.94 19.83
N GLU A 47 -8.99 -1.15 20.90
CA GLU A 47 -9.02 -1.65 22.27
C GLU A 47 -10.35 -2.34 22.62
N TYR A 48 -11.46 -1.82 22.10
CA TYR A 48 -12.76 -2.46 22.26
C TYR A 48 -12.81 -3.84 21.59
N ILE A 49 -12.44 -3.95 20.30
CA ILE A 49 -12.43 -5.24 19.59
C ILE A 49 -11.47 -6.22 20.24
N GLN A 50 -10.27 -5.77 20.63
CA GLN A 50 -9.31 -6.64 21.30
C GLN A 50 -9.84 -7.16 22.64
N ARG A 51 -10.48 -6.32 23.47
CA ARG A 51 -11.11 -6.75 24.73
C ARG A 51 -12.27 -7.70 24.47
N LEU A 52 -13.14 -7.40 23.51
CA LEU A 52 -14.29 -8.23 23.16
C LEU A 52 -13.85 -9.65 22.78
N ILE A 53 -12.87 -9.76 21.88
CA ILE A 53 -12.37 -11.05 21.41
C ILE A 53 -11.63 -11.80 22.52
N ARG A 54 -10.64 -11.18 23.20
CA ARG A 54 -9.83 -11.86 24.23
C ARG A 54 -10.64 -12.31 25.44
N ASN A 55 -11.67 -11.56 25.84
CA ASN A 55 -12.46 -11.90 27.03
C ASN A 55 -13.45 -13.06 26.78
N ASN A 56 -13.76 -13.36 25.52
CA ASN A 56 -14.78 -14.33 25.15
C ASN A 56 -14.23 -15.53 24.37
N LEU A 57 -13.07 -15.40 23.75
CA LEU A 57 -12.40 -16.44 22.97
C LEU A 57 -10.98 -16.64 23.49
N ASP A 58 -10.57 -17.90 23.63
CA ASP A 58 -9.19 -18.29 23.94
C ASP A 58 -8.30 -18.10 22.70
N CYS A 59 -7.98 -16.84 22.39
CA CYS A 59 -7.17 -16.45 21.26
C CYS A 59 -6.50 -15.08 21.48
N GLU A 60 -5.39 -14.87 20.77
CA GLU A 60 -4.76 -13.55 20.70
C GLU A 60 -5.20 -12.80 19.45
N ILE A 61 -5.33 -11.48 19.54
CA ILE A 61 -5.75 -10.64 18.42
C ILE A 61 -4.91 -9.37 18.34
N PHE A 62 -4.40 -9.08 17.14
CA PHE A 62 -3.52 -7.95 16.88
C PHE A 62 -4.04 -7.10 15.73
N PRO A 63 -4.03 -5.76 15.85
CA PRO A 63 -4.21 -4.89 14.69
C PRO A 63 -2.99 -5.03 13.78
N TYR A 64 -3.20 -4.98 12.47
CA TYR A 64 -2.13 -4.94 11.48
C TYR A 64 -2.50 -4.00 10.32
N GLY A 65 -1.63 -3.92 9.31
CA GLY A 65 -1.91 -3.11 8.12
C GLY A 65 -1.80 -1.60 8.37
N SER A 66 -2.68 -0.83 7.72
CA SER A 66 -2.48 0.62 7.56
C SER A 66 -2.67 1.44 8.85
N VAL A 67 -3.48 0.94 9.79
CA VAL A 67 -3.76 1.61 11.08
C VAL A 67 -2.52 1.67 11.98
N PRO A 68 -1.93 0.54 12.39
CA PRO A 68 -0.70 0.58 13.19
C PRO A 68 0.50 1.16 12.42
N LEU A 69 0.53 1.07 11.09
CA LEU A 69 1.57 1.70 10.26
C LEU A 69 1.41 3.23 10.13
N MET A 70 0.25 3.79 10.51
CA MET A 70 -0.11 5.20 10.33
C MET A 70 -0.13 5.67 8.87
N THR A 71 -0.59 4.80 7.95
CA THR A 71 -0.69 5.10 6.50
C THR A 71 -2.11 4.91 5.95
N TYR A 72 -3.11 4.92 6.83
CA TYR A 72 -4.52 4.84 6.46
C TYR A 72 -5.03 6.15 5.85
N LEU A 73 -6.01 6.05 4.95
CA LEU A 73 -6.84 7.17 4.53
C LEU A 73 -8.01 7.35 5.53
N PRO A 74 -8.71 8.50 5.55
CA PRO A 74 -9.82 8.73 6.48
C PRO A 74 -10.87 7.61 6.48
N GLU A 75 -11.22 7.05 5.32
CA GLU A 75 -12.18 5.94 5.15
C GLU A 75 -11.54 4.55 5.21
N GLY A 76 -10.26 4.45 5.59
CA GLY A 76 -9.56 3.17 5.71
C GLY A 76 -10.23 2.25 6.74
N ASP A 77 -10.22 0.95 6.44
CA ASP A 77 -10.58 -0.12 7.35
C ASP A 77 -9.61 -0.24 8.53
N ILE A 78 -10.00 -1.03 9.53
CA ILE A 78 -9.13 -1.47 10.62
C ILE A 78 -8.99 -2.99 10.49
N ASP A 79 -7.79 -3.42 10.14
CA ASP A 79 -7.47 -4.83 9.97
C ASP A 79 -6.99 -5.46 11.28
N PHE A 80 -7.53 -6.64 11.59
CA PHE A 80 -7.08 -7.50 12.68
C PHE A 80 -6.69 -8.87 12.16
N THR A 81 -5.77 -9.50 12.88
CA THR A 81 -5.58 -10.94 12.78
C THR A 81 -5.69 -11.58 14.15
N ALA A 82 -6.51 -12.63 14.25
CA ALA A 82 -6.67 -13.42 15.46
C ALA A 82 -5.99 -14.77 15.30
N PHE A 83 -5.30 -15.21 16.35
CA PHE A 83 -4.51 -16.43 16.38
C PHE A 83 -5.07 -17.43 17.38
N ARG A 84 -5.45 -18.59 16.84
CA ARG A 84 -5.78 -19.79 17.59
C ARG A 84 -5.47 -21.00 16.69
N PRO A 85 -4.92 -22.10 17.24
CA PRO A 85 -4.55 -23.28 16.45
C PRO A 85 -5.71 -23.97 15.72
N ASP A 86 -6.95 -23.64 16.06
CA ASP A 86 -8.16 -24.27 15.55
C ASP A 86 -8.84 -23.41 14.46
N GLU A 87 -9.25 -24.06 13.36
CA GLU A 87 -9.93 -23.44 12.22
C GLU A 87 -11.34 -22.91 12.55
N SER A 88 -11.95 -23.35 13.66
CA SER A 88 -13.28 -22.87 14.07
C SER A 88 -13.28 -21.42 14.58
N ILE A 89 -12.10 -20.81 14.77
CA ILE A 89 -11.97 -19.43 15.29
C ILE A 89 -12.73 -18.42 14.44
N ALA A 90 -12.78 -18.62 13.13
CA ALA A 90 -13.52 -17.73 12.23
C ALA A 90 -15.02 -17.73 12.53
N TYR A 91 -15.60 -18.92 12.73
CA TYR A 91 -17.03 -19.08 13.04
C TYR A 91 -17.34 -18.64 14.48
N ASP A 92 -16.43 -18.87 15.42
CA ASP A 92 -16.57 -18.41 16.81
C ASP A 92 -16.56 -16.88 16.90
N ALA A 93 -15.59 -16.23 16.26
CA ALA A 93 -15.52 -14.78 16.17
C ALA A 93 -16.75 -14.18 15.48
N TYR A 94 -17.22 -14.80 14.39
CA TYR A 94 -18.46 -14.40 13.73
C TYR A 94 -19.67 -14.48 14.68
N ARG A 95 -19.86 -15.61 15.38
CA ARG A 95 -20.96 -15.80 16.33
C ARG A 95 -20.89 -14.83 17.51
N LEU A 96 -19.69 -14.54 18.00
CA LEU A 96 -19.48 -13.57 19.07
C LEU A 96 -19.88 -12.16 18.61
N ILE A 97 -19.42 -11.72 17.44
CA ILE A 97 -19.70 -10.38 16.92
C ILE A 97 -21.18 -10.22 16.60
N MET A 98 -21.84 -11.25 16.05
CA MET A 98 -23.30 -11.26 15.86
C MET A 98 -24.07 -11.07 17.18
N ARG A 99 -23.63 -11.73 18.26
CA ARG A 99 -24.24 -11.53 19.59
C ARG A 99 -24.02 -10.13 20.15
N GLU A 100 -22.83 -9.57 19.93
CA GLU A 100 -22.49 -8.22 20.37
C GLU A 100 -23.23 -7.14 19.55
N GLU A 101 -23.53 -7.39 18.26
CA GLU A 101 -24.41 -6.55 17.43
C GLU A 101 -25.83 -6.46 18.00
N GLU A 102 -26.35 -7.54 18.59
CA GLU A 102 -27.65 -7.57 19.26
C GLU A 102 -27.63 -6.97 20.70
N ASN A 103 -26.43 -6.74 21.25
CA ASN A 103 -26.23 -6.29 22.62
C ASN A 103 -26.50 -4.78 22.78
N LYS A 104 -27.71 -4.42 23.23
CA LYS A 104 -28.11 -3.03 23.49
C LYS A 104 -27.29 -2.30 24.56
N LYS A 105 -26.47 -3.01 25.34
CA LYS A 105 -25.59 -2.46 26.37
C LYS A 105 -24.13 -2.41 25.93
N ALA A 106 -23.81 -2.79 24.69
CA ALA A 106 -22.46 -2.75 24.17
C ALA A 106 -21.90 -1.32 24.20
N GLU A 107 -20.59 -1.19 24.46
CA GLU A 107 -19.88 0.09 24.47
C GLU A 107 -19.95 0.78 23.10
N TYR A 108 -19.90 -0.02 22.04
CA TYR A 108 -19.99 0.44 20.67
C TYR A 108 -21.10 -0.28 19.91
N HIS A 109 -21.80 0.46 19.05
CA HIS A 109 -22.75 -0.13 18.13
C HIS A 109 -22.01 -0.84 16.99
N ILE A 110 -22.19 -2.16 16.91
CA ILE A 110 -21.76 -3.00 15.80
C ILE A 110 -22.92 -3.13 14.81
N LYS A 111 -22.63 -3.08 13.52
CA LYS A 111 -23.62 -3.31 12.46
C LYS A 111 -23.04 -4.09 11.28
N SER A 112 -23.91 -4.76 10.53
CA SER A 112 -23.58 -5.39 9.23
C SER A 112 -22.52 -6.48 9.31
N THR A 113 -22.60 -7.34 10.33
CA THR A 113 -21.65 -8.42 10.51
C THR A 113 -21.80 -9.50 9.42
N GLN A 114 -20.69 -9.88 8.80
CA GLN A 114 -20.63 -10.83 7.70
C GLN A 114 -19.43 -11.77 7.86
N LEU A 115 -19.62 -13.05 7.50
CA LEU A 115 -18.54 -14.01 7.34
C LEU A 115 -18.28 -14.21 5.84
N ILE A 116 -17.04 -13.98 5.42
CA ILE A 116 -16.56 -14.26 4.08
C ILE A 116 -15.75 -15.55 4.14
N ASP A 117 -16.32 -16.63 3.58
CA ASP A 117 -15.71 -17.95 3.54
C ASP A 117 -14.95 -18.14 2.21
N ALA A 118 -13.73 -17.62 2.15
CA ALA A 118 -12.81 -17.69 1.01
C ALA A 118 -11.51 -18.42 1.38
N GLU A 119 -10.49 -18.40 0.49
CA GLU A 119 -9.15 -18.99 0.78
C GLU A 119 -8.57 -18.46 2.10
N VAL A 120 -8.80 -17.18 2.40
CA VAL A 120 -8.61 -16.60 3.72
C VAL A 120 -9.99 -16.22 4.25
N LYS A 121 -10.42 -16.85 5.34
CA LYS A 121 -11.67 -16.52 6.02
C LYS A 121 -11.56 -15.12 6.65
N LEU A 122 -12.61 -14.32 6.51
CA LEU A 122 -12.68 -12.96 7.07
C LEU A 122 -14.03 -12.74 7.75
N VAL A 123 -14.02 -12.15 8.94
CA VAL A 123 -15.23 -11.57 9.55
C VAL A 123 -15.18 -10.07 9.33
N LYS A 124 -16.20 -9.53 8.66
CA LYS A 124 -16.36 -8.09 8.43
C LYS A 124 -17.49 -7.55 9.29
N CYS A 125 -17.31 -6.38 9.88
CA CYS A 125 -18.39 -5.64 10.52
C CYS A 125 -18.10 -4.14 10.51
N ILE A 126 -19.04 -3.32 10.95
CA ILE A 126 -18.85 -1.88 11.11
C ILE A 126 -18.99 -1.53 12.59
N VAL A 127 -18.00 -0.83 13.15
CA VAL A 127 -17.98 -0.39 14.55
C VAL A 127 -17.71 1.11 14.60
N HIS A 128 -18.67 1.89 15.10
CA HIS A 128 -18.56 3.35 15.18
C HIS A 128 -18.13 3.99 13.83
N ASP A 129 -18.74 3.48 12.74
CA ASP A 129 -18.50 3.85 11.33
C ASP A 129 -17.15 3.44 10.73
N PHE A 130 -16.31 2.72 11.47
CA PHE A 130 -15.13 2.07 10.91
C PHE A 130 -15.47 0.67 10.41
N VAL A 131 -15.06 0.38 9.18
CA VAL A 131 -15.07 -0.99 8.66
C VAL A 131 -13.98 -1.78 9.37
N ILE A 132 -14.34 -2.91 9.95
CA ILE A 132 -13.45 -3.82 10.65
C ILE A 132 -13.32 -5.10 9.83
N ASP A 133 -12.09 -5.50 9.52
CA ASP A 133 -11.77 -6.74 8.84
C ASP A 133 -10.97 -7.63 9.81
N ILE A 134 -11.55 -8.73 10.28
CA ILE A 134 -10.88 -9.70 11.14
C ILE A 134 -10.52 -10.94 10.33
N SER A 135 -9.22 -11.11 10.13
CA SER A 135 -8.61 -12.30 9.53
C SER A 135 -8.11 -13.26 10.59
N PHE A 136 -7.76 -14.48 10.19
CA PHE A 136 -7.33 -15.52 11.13
C PHE A 136 -5.99 -16.11 10.69
N ASN A 137 -5.08 -16.24 11.65
CA ASN A 137 -3.74 -16.81 11.46
C ASN A 137 -2.93 -16.16 10.31
N GLN A 138 -3.05 -14.83 10.14
CA GLN A 138 -2.36 -14.08 9.07
C GLN A 138 -1.04 -13.47 9.56
N LEU A 139 -0.08 -14.33 9.93
CA LEU A 139 1.25 -13.89 10.39
C LEU A 139 1.95 -13.01 9.34
N GLY A 140 1.79 -13.32 8.04
CA GLY A 140 2.37 -12.51 6.96
C GLY A 140 1.92 -11.04 6.96
N GLY A 141 0.72 -10.76 7.47
CA GLY A 141 0.23 -9.38 7.63
C GLY A 141 1.00 -8.61 8.70
N LEU A 142 1.33 -9.26 9.84
CA LEU A 142 2.17 -8.68 10.89
C LEU A 142 3.61 -8.52 10.42
N SER A 143 4.16 -9.52 9.72
CA SER A 143 5.50 -9.41 9.11
C SER A 143 5.60 -8.24 8.13
N THR A 144 4.57 -8.03 7.30
CA THR A 144 4.50 -6.89 6.39
C THR A 144 4.50 -5.56 7.13
N LEU A 145 3.72 -5.45 8.21
CA LEU A 145 3.71 -4.26 9.07
C LEU A 145 5.10 -3.96 9.61
N CYS A 146 5.76 -4.94 10.24
CA CYS A 146 7.08 -4.76 10.83
C CYS A 146 8.14 -4.44 9.78
N PHE A 147 8.09 -5.08 8.61
CA PHE A 147 8.97 -4.78 7.48
C PHE A 147 8.84 -3.32 7.02
N LEU A 148 7.60 -2.84 6.79
CA LEU A 148 7.38 -1.47 6.34
C LEU A 148 7.72 -0.43 7.41
N GLU A 149 7.55 -0.75 8.70
CA GLU A 149 7.98 0.10 9.80
C GLU A 149 9.50 0.28 9.80
N GLN A 150 10.25 -0.82 9.67
CA GLN A 150 11.72 -0.78 9.64
C GLN A 150 12.24 -0.05 8.40
N VAL A 151 11.59 -0.26 7.24
CA VAL A 151 11.90 0.48 6.01
C VAL A 151 11.69 1.99 6.19
N ASP A 152 10.59 2.41 6.79
CA ASP A 152 10.31 3.82 7.06
C ASP A 152 11.35 4.44 8.00
N CYS A 153 11.72 3.75 9.08
CA CYS A 153 12.80 4.16 9.97
C CYS A 153 14.13 4.34 9.24
N LEU A 154 14.44 3.43 8.31
CA LEU A 154 15.69 3.44 7.55
C LEU A 154 15.73 4.57 6.51
N ILE A 155 14.62 4.82 5.83
CA ILE A 155 14.47 5.96 4.92
C ILE A 155 14.55 7.28 5.69
N GLY A 156 13.90 7.34 6.86
CA GLY A 156 13.89 8.49 7.75
C GLY A 156 13.24 9.72 7.10
N ARG A 157 13.94 10.86 7.20
CA ARG A 157 13.49 12.17 6.64
C ARG A 157 12.08 12.56 7.11
N ASN A 158 11.83 12.40 8.40
CA ASN A 158 10.52 12.65 9.03
C ASN A 158 9.41 11.83 8.35
N HIS A 159 9.56 10.50 8.42
CA HIS A 159 8.61 9.52 7.87
C HIS A 159 8.24 9.80 6.41
N LEU A 160 9.24 10.14 5.58
CA LEU A 160 9.00 10.53 4.18
C LEU A 160 8.33 9.39 3.41
N PHE A 161 8.68 8.14 3.71
CA PHE A 161 8.08 6.97 3.08
C PHE A 161 6.58 6.85 3.41
N LYS A 162 6.20 6.87 4.69
CA LYS A 162 4.78 6.85 5.09
C LYS A 162 3.98 8.03 4.54
N ARG A 163 4.52 9.25 4.60
CA ARG A 163 3.88 10.45 4.03
C ARG A 163 3.66 10.32 2.52
N SER A 164 4.63 9.73 1.82
CA SER A 164 4.53 9.46 0.38
C SER A 164 3.50 8.37 0.07
N ILE A 165 3.44 7.31 0.89
CA ILE A 165 2.39 6.30 0.79
C ILE A 165 1.02 6.97 0.88
N ILE A 166 0.77 7.84 1.86
CA ILE A 166 -0.52 8.53 2.02
C ILE A 166 -0.86 9.37 0.80
N LEU A 167 0.09 10.14 0.24
CA LEU A 167 -0.18 10.97 -0.95
C LEU A 167 -0.48 10.12 -2.18
N VAL A 168 0.34 9.08 -2.43
CA VAL A 168 0.16 8.17 -3.56
C VAL A 168 -1.14 7.38 -3.42
N LYS A 169 -1.47 6.94 -2.20
CA LYS A 169 -2.72 6.25 -1.87
C LYS A 169 -3.92 7.17 -2.09
N SER A 170 -3.85 8.44 -1.67
CA SER A 170 -4.89 9.45 -1.91
C SER A 170 -5.15 9.67 -3.40
N TRP A 171 -4.09 9.88 -4.20
CA TRP A 171 -4.24 10.01 -5.65
C TRP A 171 -4.81 8.73 -6.30
N SER A 172 -4.32 7.58 -5.85
CA SER A 172 -4.72 6.27 -6.38
C SER A 172 -6.17 5.93 -6.04
N TYR A 173 -6.66 6.37 -4.88
CA TYR A 173 -8.00 6.09 -4.41
C TYR A 173 -9.03 7.13 -4.91
N TYR A 174 -8.79 8.42 -4.68
CA TYR A 174 -9.76 9.47 -4.99
C TYR A 174 -9.71 9.93 -6.46
N GLU A 175 -8.51 10.12 -7.02
CA GLU A 175 -8.37 10.74 -8.35
C GLU A 175 -8.46 9.71 -9.48
N SER A 176 -7.77 8.59 -9.35
CA SER A 176 -7.66 7.60 -10.43
C SER A 176 -8.48 6.32 -10.22
N ARG A 177 -8.95 6.09 -8.99
CA ARG A 177 -9.74 4.91 -8.61
C ARG A 177 -9.06 3.59 -9.01
N ILE A 178 -7.77 3.43 -8.72
CA ILE A 178 -6.97 2.24 -9.07
C ILE A 178 -6.62 1.35 -7.88
N LEU A 179 -7.15 1.62 -6.68
CA LEU A 179 -6.99 0.79 -5.48
C LEU A 179 -8.27 0.03 -5.14
N GLY A 180 -8.11 -1.19 -4.63
CA GLY A 180 -9.18 -2.07 -4.16
C GLY A 180 -9.10 -3.46 -4.78
N SER A 181 -8.35 -4.36 -4.14
CA SER A 181 -8.14 -5.75 -4.62
C SER A 181 -9.45 -6.51 -4.82
N GLN A 182 -10.44 -6.30 -3.95
CA GLN A 182 -11.79 -6.86 -4.06
C GLN A 182 -12.54 -6.45 -5.35
N HIS A 183 -12.13 -5.35 -5.98
CA HIS A 183 -12.65 -4.86 -7.26
C HIS A 183 -11.73 -5.16 -8.44
N GLY A 184 -10.77 -6.08 -8.24
CA GLY A 184 -9.80 -6.46 -9.26
C GLY A 184 -8.77 -5.38 -9.59
N LEU A 185 -8.40 -4.56 -8.61
CA LEU A 185 -7.43 -3.49 -8.71
C LEU A 185 -6.19 -3.77 -7.84
N LEU A 186 -5.29 -2.79 -7.72
CA LEU A 186 -4.12 -2.90 -6.84
C LEU A 186 -4.56 -3.01 -5.38
N SER A 187 -3.91 -3.90 -4.63
CA SER A 187 -4.00 -3.88 -3.18
C SER A 187 -3.17 -2.73 -2.60
N THR A 188 -3.47 -2.36 -1.36
CA THR A 188 -2.68 -1.38 -0.60
C THR A 188 -1.22 -1.81 -0.49
N TYR A 189 -0.98 -3.09 -0.17
CA TYR A 189 0.38 -3.61 -0.06
C TYR A 189 1.14 -3.60 -1.39
N ALA A 190 0.47 -3.95 -2.50
CA ALA A 190 1.08 -3.83 -3.84
C ALA A 190 1.53 -2.40 -4.13
N LEU A 191 0.70 -1.40 -3.79
CA LEU A 191 1.05 0.01 -3.94
C LEU A 191 2.27 0.39 -3.08
N GLU A 192 2.30 -0.04 -1.82
CA GLU A 192 3.38 0.25 -0.87
C GLU A 192 4.73 -0.32 -1.35
N VAL A 193 4.74 -1.55 -1.89
CA VAL A 193 5.94 -2.15 -2.49
C VAL A 193 6.39 -1.37 -3.74
N LEU A 194 5.46 -0.95 -4.59
CA LEU A 194 5.80 -0.11 -5.74
C LEU A 194 6.36 1.25 -5.34
N VAL A 195 5.82 1.87 -4.28
CA VAL A 195 6.37 3.13 -3.72
C VAL A 195 7.76 2.89 -3.15
N LEU A 196 7.97 1.80 -2.41
CA LEU A 196 9.28 1.44 -1.87
C LEU A 196 10.32 1.29 -2.98
N TYR A 197 9.97 0.63 -4.08
CA TYR A 197 10.87 0.51 -5.23
C TYR A 197 11.29 1.87 -5.81
N ILE A 198 10.40 2.88 -5.83
CA ILE A 198 10.74 4.26 -6.21
C ILE A 198 11.76 4.88 -5.24
N PHE A 199 11.62 4.63 -3.94
CA PHE A 199 12.63 5.05 -2.96
C PHE A 199 13.99 4.39 -3.19
N LEU A 200 14.01 3.11 -3.54
CA LEU A 200 15.26 2.40 -3.84
C LEU A 200 15.93 2.94 -5.11
N LEU A 201 15.14 3.24 -6.13
CA LEU A 201 15.63 3.74 -7.42
C LEU A 201 16.13 5.20 -7.35
N PHE A 202 15.50 6.04 -6.53
CA PHE A 202 15.77 7.49 -6.50
C PHE A 202 16.20 8.02 -5.12
N ASN A 203 16.72 7.16 -4.24
CA ASN A 203 16.96 7.47 -2.82
C ASN A 203 17.63 8.83 -2.55
N SER A 204 18.64 9.19 -3.34
CA SER A 204 19.41 10.43 -3.18
C SER A 204 18.69 11.69 -3.67
N SER A 205 17.68 11.54 -4.54
CA SER A 205 17.00 12.65 -5.21
C SER A 205 15.54 12.79 -4.78
N LEU A 206 15.14 12.24 -3.63
CA LEU A 206 13.76 12.32 -3.15
C LEU A 206 13.69 13.23 -1.92
N HIS A 207 13.06 14.40 -2.08
CA HIS A 207 13.00 15.41 -1.03
C HIS A 207 11.60 15.61 -0.45
N GLY A 208 10.55 15.20 -1.16
CA GLY A 208 9.18 15.35 -0.69
C GLY A 208 8.19 14.32 -1.25
N PRO A 209 7.00 14.20 -0.64
CA PRO A 209 5.97 13.26 -1.07
C PRO A 209 5.46 13.47 -2.50
N LEU A 210 5.37 14.73 -2.97
CA LEU A 210 4.90 14.99 -4.32
C LEU A 210 5.91 14.52 -5.37
N GLU A 211 7.19 14.73 -5.10
CA GLU A 211 8.26 14.22 -5.96
C GLU A 211 8.21 12.69 -6.06
N VAL A 212 7.95 11.99 -4.95
CA VAL A 212 7.75 10.53 -4.95
C VAL A 212 6.55 10.16 -5.82
N LEU A 213 5.41 10.85 -5.67
CA LEU A 213 4.23 10.63 -6.54
C LEU A 213 4.58 10.88 -8.02
N TYR A 214 5.31 11.94 -8.33
CA TYR A 214 5.71 12.26 -9.70
C TYR A 214 6.58 11.16 -10.30
N ARG A 215 7.59 10.70 -9.58
CA ARG A 215 8.48 9.61 -10.02
C ARG A 215 7.74 8.28 -10.13
N PHE A 216 6.86 7.97 -9.18
CA PHE A 216 5.96 6.82 -9.23
C PHE A 216 5.12 6.81 -10.52
N LEU A 217 4.43 7.93 -10.81
CA LEU A 217 3.59 8.06 -12.00
C LEU A 217 4.43 7.93 -13.27
N LYS A 218 5.55 8.67 -13.36
CA LYS A 218 6.40 8.70 -14.55
C LYS A 218 7.00 7.32 -14.84
N TYR A 219 7.60 6.68 -13.83
CA TYR A 219 8.24 5.38 -13.97
C TYR A 219 7.23 4.30 -14.38
N TYR A 220 6.16 4.09 -13.61
CA TYR A 220 5.21 3.00 -13.90
C TYR A 220 4.31 3.25 -15.11
N SER A 221 4.22 4.49 -15.59
CA SER A 221 3.55 4.80 -16.87
C SER A 221 4.33 4.35 -18.10
N GLN A 222 5.66 4.20 -17.97
CA GLN A 222 6.58 3.82 -19.03
C GLN A 222 7.07 2.37 -18.89
N PHE A 223 6.95 1.79 -17.70
CA PHE A 223 7.37 0.42 -17.42
C PHE A 223 6.70 -0.61 -18.35
N ASP A 224 7.51 -1.51 -18.90
CA ASP A 224 7.06 -2.56 -19.81
C ASP A 224 6.56 -3.78 -19.02
N TRP A 225 5.32 -3.66 -18.54
CA TRP A 225 4.60 -4.70 -17.80
C TRP A 225 4.35 -6.00 -18.59
N GLU A 226 4.51 -5.97 -19.92
CA GLU A 226 4.31 -7.15 -20.77
C GLU A 226 5.57 -8.02 -20.83
N LYS A 227 6.74 -7.40 -20.67
CA LYS A 227 8.04 -8.07 -20.69
C LYS A 227 8.59 -8.36 -19.29
N TYR A 228 8.31 -7.48 -18.32
CA TYR A 228 8.93 -7.53 -17.00
C TYR A 228 7.90 -7.58 -15.85
N CYS A 229 8.30 -8.20 -14.75
CA CYS A 229 7.72 -7.98 -13.44
C CYS A 229 8.65 -7.12 -12.58
N ILE A 230 8.11 -6.50 -11.52
CA ILE A 230 8.87 -5.68 -10.57
C ILE A 230 9.25 -6.52 -9.35
N SER A 231 10.51 -6.44 -8.93
CA SER A 231 10.97 -6.84 -7.60
C SER A 231 11.68 -5.65 -6.93
N LEU A 232 11.88 -5.70 -5.61
CA LEU A 232 12.65 -4.64 -4.93
C LEU A 232 14.11 -4.55 -5.39
N LYS A 233 14.65 -5.63 -5.99
CA LYS A 233 16.01 -5.65 -6.56
C LYS A 233 16.06 -5.11 -7.99
N GLY A 234 14.91 -4.93 -8.65
CA GLY A 234 14.82 -4.44 -10.02
C GLY A 234 13.81 -5.21 -10.88
N PRO A 235 13.70 -4.85 -12.18
CA PRO A 235 12.85 -5.58 -13.13
C PRO A 235 13.37 -6.99 -13.35
N VAL A 236 12.46 -7.94 -13.56
CA VAL A 236 12.74 -9.35 -13.79
C VAL A 236 11.96 -9.79 -15.02
N PHE A 237 12.62 -10.52 -15.94
CA PHE A 237 11.95 -11.01 -17.14
C PHE A 237 10.85 -12.02 -16.77
N ILE A 238 9.64 -11.80 -17.29
CA ILE A 238 8.52 -12.73 -17.05
C ILE A 238 8.86 -14.13 -17.59
N SER A 239 9.58 -14.22 -18.71
CA SER A 239 10.03 -15.47 -19.31
C SER A 239 11.02 -16.27 -18.46
N SER A 240 11.68 -15.63 -17.49
CA SER A 240 12.66 -16.28 -16.61
C SER A 240 12.02 -16.84 -15.33
N LEU A 241 10.77 -16.50 -15.03
CA LEU A 241 10.08 -17.00 -13.84
C LEU A 241 9.92 -18.53 -13.89
N PRO A 242 10.10 -19.24 -12.75
CA PRO A 242 10.20 -18.73 -11.38
C PRO A 242 11.61 -18.28 -10.95
N ALA A 243 12.62 -18.36 -11.82
CA ALA A 243 13.96 -17.87 -11.49
C ALA A 243 13.95 -16.33 -11.50
N ILE A 244 14.10 -15.74 -10.32
CA ILE A 244 14.14 -14.28 -10.14
C ILE A 244 15.54 -13.80 -10.52
N VAL A 245 15.73 -13.54 -11.81
CA VAL A 245 16.97 -12.97 -12.36
C VAL A 245 16.69 -11.52 -12.75
N VAL A 246 17.25 -10.59 -11.98
CA VAL A 246 17.11 -9.16 -12.22
C VAL A 246 17.80 -8.78 -13.53
N SER A 247 17.14 -8.00 -14.37
CA SER A 247 17.73 -7.47 -15.59
C SER A 247 18.85 -6.49 -15.23
N GLN A 248 20.06 -6.73 -15.75
CA GLN A 248 21.23 -5.88 -15.48
C GLN A 248 21.09 -4.44 -15.99
N GLU A 249 20.11 -4.18 -16.86
CA GLU A 249 19.88 -2.88 -17.50
C GLU A 249 19.38 -1.79 -16.51
N GLU A 250 18.86 -2.17 -15.32
CA GLU A 250 18.29 -1.23 -14.34
C GLU A 250 18.63 -1.57 -12.86
N SER A 251 19.80 -2.17 -12.59
CA SER A 251 20.23 -2.45 -11.22
C SER A 251 20.78 -1.18 -10.55
N TYR A 252 19.91 -0.44 -9.84
CA TYR A 252 20.23 0.88 -9.29
C TYR A 252 20.35 0.95 -7.76
N CYS A 253 20.41 -0.19 -7.05
CA CYS A 253 20.56 -0.13 -5.60
C CYS A 253 21.98 0.35 -5.23
N ASN A 254 22.07 1.45 -4.48
CA ASN A 254 23.33 1.84 -3.86
C ASN A 254 23.77 0.76 -2.86
N VAL A 255 25.02 0.31 -2.96
CA VAL A 255 25.61 -0.81 -2.18
C VAL A 255 25.42 -0.69 -0.65
N ARG A 256 25.24 0.54 -0.10
CA ARG A 256 25.02 0.76 1.35
C ARG A 256 23.60 0.42 1.83
N SER A 257 22.58 0.51 0.99
CA SER A 257 21.19 0.15 1.37
C SER A 257 20.87 -1.33 1.13
N GLU A 258 21.66 -2.00 0.29
CA GLU A 258 21.42 -3.38 -0.13
C GLU A 258 21.55 -4.37 1.03
N GLY A 259 22.65 -4.31 1.80
CA GLY A 259 22.87 -5.24 2.92
C GLY A 259 21.86 -5.09 4.07
N PHE A 260 21.34 -3.88 4.32
CA PHE A 260 20.32 -3.67 5.35
C PHE A 260 18.93 -4.06 4.87
N LEU A 261 18.56 -3.74 3.63
CA LEU A 261 17.26 -4.15 3.09
C LEU A 261 17.16 -5.68 2.99
N ASP A 262 18.22 -6.35 2.55
CA ASP A 262 18.27 -7.81 2.52
C ASP A 262 18.12 -8.41 3.92
N ASN A 263 18.79 -7.85 4.94
CA ASN A 263 18.62 -8.25 6.33
C ASN A 263 17.17 -8.01 6.83
N CYS A 264 16.57 -6.86 6.52
CA CYS A 264 15.17 -6.60 6.85
C CYS A 264 14.22 -7.60 6.18
N ILE A 265 14.43 -7.91 4.89
CA ILE A 265 13.63 -8.91 4.18
C ILE A 265 13.79 -10.28 4.84
N GLU A 266 15.02 -10.69 5.15
CA GLU A 266 15.31 -11.97 5.81
C GLU A 266 14.63 -12.06 7.18
N MET A 267 14.73 -11.01 8.00
CA MET A 267 14.16 -10.95 9.35
C MET A 267 12.63 -11.08 9.37
N PHE A 268 11.93 -10.56 8.35
CA PHE A 268 10.45 -10.55 8.31
C PHE A 268 9.85 -11.58 7.37
N THR A 269 10.67 -12.31 6.61
CA THR A 269 10.18 -13.44 5.81
C THR A 269 9.71 -14.53 6.76
N THR A 270 8.41 -14.86 6.73
CA THR A 270 7.88 -15.94 7.56
C THR A 270 8.29 -17.29 6.99
N PRO A 271 8.74 -18.25 7.81
CA PRO A 271 8.92 -19.63 7.38
C PRO A 271 7.64 -20.14 6.73
N TYR A 272 7.77 -20.82 5.60
CA TYR A 272 6.62 -21.42 4.93
C TYR A 272 6.18 -22.65 5.72
N GLU A 273 5.12 -22.54 6.52
CA GLU A 273 4.52 -23.66 7.25
C GLU A 273 3.43 -24.32 6.39
N GLY A 274 3.78 -25.39 5.66
CA GLY A 274 2.81 -26.38 5.13
C GLY A 274 2.51 -26.38 3.61
N GLY A 275 2.88 -27.48 2.93
CA GLY A 275 2.48 -27.83 1.55
C GLY A 275 3.48 -27.44 0.43
N ASP A 276 3.27 -27.94 -0.79
CA ASP A 276 4.05 -27.47 -1.95
C ASP A 276 3.83 -25.97 -2.15
N ALA A 277 4.89 -25.17 -2.05
CA ALA A 277 4.80 -23.74 -2.23
C ALA A 277 4.20 -23.42 -3.61
N LYS A 278 3.01 -22.81 -3.64
CA LYS A 278 2.32 -22.50 -4.91
C LYS A 278 3.25 -21.66 -5.77
N PRO A 279 3.47 -22.00 -7.06
CA PRO A 279 4.40 -21.26 -7.91
C PRO A 279 3.90 -19.84 -8.17
N PHE A 280 4.83 -18.93 -8.45
CA PHE A 280 4.52 -17.56 -8.85
C PHE A 280 3.57 -17.54 -10.06
N ARG A 281 2.37 -17.00 -9.87
CA ARG A 281 1.34 -16.95 -10.92
C ARG A 281 1.41 -15.61 -11.66
N VAL A 282 1.88 -15.67 -12.89
CA VAL A 282 1.91 -14.51 -13.81
C VAL A 282 0.49 -14.05 -14.12
N LYS A 283 0.30 -12.74 -14.11
CA LYS A 283 -0.92 -11.99 -14.43
C LYS A 283 -0.58 -10.82 -15.34
N PHE A 284 -1.46 -9.82 -15.42
CA PHE A 284 -1.27 -8.63 -16.24
C PHE A 284 -0.36 -7.58 -15.58
N LEU A 285 -0.38 -7.52 -14.25
CA LEU A 285 0.46 -6.64 -13.45
C LEU A 285 1.20 -7.54 -12.47
N ASN A 286 2.54 -7.59 -12.58
CA ASN A 286 3.35 -8.58 -11.88
C ASN A 286 4.32 -7.90 -10.93
N ILE A 287 4.14 -8.14 -9.64
CA ILE A 287 4.97 -7.59 -8.57
C ILE A 287 5.36 -8.75 -7.66
N VAL A 288 6.65 -8.99 -7.53
CA VAL A 288 7.21 -9.97 -6.61
C VAL A 288 7.09 -9.43 -5.20
N ASP A 289 6.38 -10.17 -4.36
CA ASP A 289 6.31 -9.89 -2.93
C ASP A 289 7.69 -10.10 -2.29
N PRO A 290 8.25 -9.08 -1.60
CA PRO A 290 9.57 -9.16 -1.01
C PRO A 290 9.66 -10.19 0.13
N LEU A 291 8.56 -10.45 0.85
CA LEU A 291 8.53 -11.39 1.97
C LEU A 291 8.04 -12.80 1.54
N ASN A 292 7.53 -12.93 0.32
CA ASN A 292 7.14 -14.20 -0.26
C ASN A 292 7.34 -14.22 -1.78
N LYS A 293 8.53 -14.64 -2.23
CA LYS A 293 8.92 -14.66 -3.66
C LYS A 293 7.94 -15.37 -4.61
N ASN A 294 7.11 -16.27 -4.10
CA ASN A 294 6.11 -17.00 -4.87
C ASN A 294 4.76 -16.27 -4.99
N ASN A 295 4.57 -15.20 -4.23
CA ASN A 295 3.37 -14.40 -4.23
C ASN A 295 3.48 -13.24 -5.24
N ASN A 296 2.51 -13.16 -6.15
CA ASN A 296 2.35 -12.02 -7.04
C ASN A 296 1.38 -11.01 -6.41
N LEU A 297 1.87 -9.85 -5.98
CA LEU A 297 1.01 -8.83 -5.36
C LEU A 297 -0.01 -8.22 -6.33
N GLY A 298 0.25 -8.31 -7.64
CA GLY A 298 -0.70 -7.90 -8.67
C GLY A 298 -1.74 -8.95 -9.05
N ARG A 299 -1.84 -10.08 -8.30
CA ARG A 299 -2.72 -11.22 -8.62
C ARG A 299 -4.21 -10.87 -8.77
N SER A 300 -4.69 -9.82 -8.09
CA SER A 300 -6.08 -9.34 -8.17
C SER A 300 -6.37 -8.57 -9.46
N VAL A 301 -5.35 -8.01 -10.14
CA VAL A 301 -5.55 -7.12 -11.28
C VAL A 301 -6.00 -7.92 -12.50
N HIS A 302 -7.25 -7.71 -12.94
CA HIS A 302 -7.76 -8.29 -14.18
C HIS A 302 -7.42 -7.43 -15.40
N ARG A 303 -7.62 -7.97 -16.61
CA ARG A 303 -7.20 -7.33 -17.87
C ARG A 303 -7.75 -5.91 -18.06
N GLY A 304 -9.05 -5.71 -17.83
CA GLY A 304 -9.67 -4.37 -17.91
C GLY A 304 -9.05 -3.37 -16.93
N SER A 305 -8.86 -3.77 -15.67
CA SER A 305 -8.22 -2.95 -14.64
C SER A 305 -6.77 -2.65 -14.96
N PHE A 306 -6.02 -3.58 -15.55
CA PHE A 306 -4.66 -3.35 -16.01
C PHE A 306 -4.58 -2.18 -17.01
N TYR A 307 -5.42 -2.17 -18.05
CA TYR A 307 -5.45 -1.05 -19.00
C TYR A 307 -5.91 0.26 -18.35
N ARG A 308 -6.86 0.19 -17.40
CA ARG A 308 -7.29 1.36 -16.62
C ARG A 308 -6.14 1.94 -15.79
N ILE A 309 -5.39 1.08 -15.09
CA ILE A 309 -4.22 1.46 -14.30
C ILE A 309 -3.17 2.12 -15.19
N ARG A 310 -2.79 1.49 -16.31
CA ARG A 310 -1.80 2.06 -17.25
C ARG A 310 -2.23 3.43 -17.77
N SER A 311 -3.48 3.56 -18.19
CA SER A 311 -4.02 4.84 -18.68
C SER A 311 -4.03 5.91 -17.59
N ALA A 312 -4.44 5.56 -16.36
CA ALA A 312 -4.44 6.46 -15.23
C ALA A 312 -3.02 6.95 -14.87
N LEU A 313 -2.03 6.04 -14.82
CA LEU A 313 -0.63 6.40 -14.55
C LEU A 313 -0.08 7.33 -15.63
N ARG A 314 -0.31 7.04 -16.92
CA ARG A 314 0.10 7.91 -18.04
C ARG A 314 -0.55 9.28 -17.98
N TYR A 315 -1.86 9.33 -17.71
CA TYR A 315 -2.58 10.59 -17.56
C TYR A 315 -2.06 11.39 -16.36
N GLY A 316 -1.89 10.76 -15.20
CA GLY A 316 -1.33 11.38 -14.00
C GLY A 316 0.07 11.94 -14.24
N ALA A 317 0.96 11.15 -14.85
CA ALA A 317 2.32 11.57 -15.17
C ALA A 317 2.35 12.77 -16.12
N SER A 318 1.52 12.74 -17.18
CA SER A 318 1.41 13.85 -18.15
C SER A 318 0.86 15.12 -17.49
N ARG A 319 -0.22 14.98 -16.71
CA ARG A 319 -0.84 16.11 -16.01
C ARG A 319 0.11 16.73 -15.00
N LEU A 320 0.78 15.94 -14.16
CA LEU A 320 1.69 16.45 -13.15
C LEU A 320 2.96 17.04 -13.79
N SER A 321 3.48 16.44 -14.87
CA SER A 321 4.57 17.04 -15.66
C SER A 321 4.19 18.43 -16.17
N HIS A 322 2.96 18.60 -16.68
CA HIS A 322 2.46 19.89 -17.16
C HIS A 322 2.31 20.93 -16.05
N VAL A 323 1.94 20.51 -14.84
CA VAL A 323 1.90 21.41 -13.67
C VAL A 323 3.32 21.86 -13.32
N LEU A 324 4.27 20.92 -13.27
CA LEU A 324 5.66 21.19 -12.89
C LEU A 324 6.47 21.93 -13.97
N SER A 325 5.99 21.98 -15.22
CA SER A 325 6.64 22.73 -16.31
C SER A 325 6.19 24.20 -16.40
N LYS A 326 5.15 24.61 -15.68
CA LYS A 326 4.69 26.01 -15.66
C LYS A 326 5.57 26.86 -14.73
N PRO A 327 5.69 28.17 -14.95
CA PRO A 327 6.27 29.08 -13.96
C PRO A 327 5.55 28.97 -12.60
N GLY A 328 6.24 29.26 -11.50
CA GLY A 328 5.73 29.07 -10.13
C GLY A 328 4.36 29.75 -9.87
N GLU A 329 4.06 30.83 -10.60
CA GLU A 329 2.76 31.49 -10.56
C GLU A 329 1.62 30.58 -11.04
N GLY A 330 0.74 30.19 -10.11
CA GLY A 330 -0.44 29.39 -10.40
C GLY A 330 -0.26 27.88 -10.23
N VAL A 331 0.93 27.41 -9.83
CA VAL A 331 1.17 26.01 -9.45
C VAL A 331 0.18 25.56 -8.38
N ASP A 332 -0.04 26.36 -7.33
CA ASP A 332 -1.03 26.09 -6.28
C ASP A 332 -2.42 25.77 -6.87
N LYS A 333 -2.92 26.62 -7.80
CA LYS A 333 -4.25 26.43 -8.42
C LYS A 333 -4.30 25.15 -9.26
N GLU A 334 -3.23 24.83 -9.97
CA GLU A 334 -3.16 23.61 -10.78
C GLU A 334 -3.03 22.35 -9.93
N MET A 335 -2.33 22.42 -8.79
CA MET A 335 -2.27 21.35 -7.80
C MET A 335 -3.63 21.07 -7.16
N LEU A 336 -4.40 22.11 -6.83
CA LEU A 336 -5.79 21.95 -6.36
C LEU A 336 -6.67 21.25 -7.41
N LYS A 337 -6.46 21.56 -8.71
CA LYS A 337 -7.17 20.86 -9.80
C LYS A 337 -6.71 19.41 -9.95
N PHE A 338 -5.43 19.13 -9.73
CA PHE A 338 -4.87 17.77 -9.82
C PHE A 338 -5.42 16.86 -8.72
N PHE A 339 -5.68 17.39 -7.52
CA PHE A 339 -6.26 16.69 -6.37
C PHE A 339 -7.71 17.07 -6.09
N LYS A 340 -8.47 17.41 -7.14
CA LYS A 340 -9.83 17.93 -7.01
C LYS A 340 -10.76 16.98 -6.25
N ASN A 341 -10.70 15.68 -6.51
CA ASN A 341 -11.63 14.73 -5.88
C ASN A 341 -11.28 14.52 -4.40
N THR A 342 -10.00 14.55 -4.06
CA THR A 342 -9.51 14.50 -2.68
C THR A 342 -10.03 15.70 -1.88
N LEU A 343 -9.92 16.91 -2.43
CA LEU A 343 -10.41 18.15 -1.82
C LEU A 343 -11.92 18.31 -1.78
N LEU A 344 -12.66 17.70 -2.71
CA LEU A 344 -14.13 17.74 -2.66
C LEU A 344 -14.68 16.86 -1.54
N ARG A 345 -13.85 15.95 -1.02
CA ARG A 345 -14.25 14.95 -0.04
C ARG A 345 -13.89 15.33 1.39
N HIS A 346 -12.91 16.22 1.57
CA HIS A 346 -12.37 16.72 2.84
C HIS A 346 -12.18 18.22 2.77
#